data_AF-A0A5Q0GTY4-F1
#
_entry.id   AF-A0A5Q0GTY4-F1
#
_cell.length_a   1.000
_cell.length_b   1.000
_cell.length_c   1.000
_cell.angle_alpha   90.00
_cell.angle_beta   90.00
_cell.angle_gamma   90.00
#
_symmetry.space_group_name_H-M   'P 1'
#
loop_
_entity.id
_entity.type
_entity.pdbx_description
1 polymer ?
#
loop_
_entity_poly.entity_id
_entity_poly.type
_entity_poly.pdbx_seq_one_letter_code
_entity_poly.pdbx_strand_id
1 'polypeptide(L)'
;MSSPDPSCRASTAPIEVRELGTIDYLAAWDLQRELAEARVDGSLGDTLLLLEHPPVYTCGRRTEPEERPQGGDTPVVDVDRGGKITWHGPGQLVGYPIVKLAEPLDVVQYVRRLEQALIHVCDQLGVRTGRVEGRSGVWVPADDRGVERKVAAIGIRVQRGVTMHGFEINCNADLAAFDDIIPCGIRDAGVASLSRELDRDVTVAEVLPLAQRAVVDALNGDLPLTDRTLVRSQPVAAGVTFAVQTG
;
A
#
# COMPACT_ATOMS: atom_id res chain seq x y z
N MET A 1 27.18 -1.45 13.68
CA MET A 1 25.73 -1.15 13.65
C MET A 1 25.55 -0.08 12.60
N SER A 2 24.77 -0.33 11.54
CA SER A 2 24.46 0.71 10.56
C SER A 2 23.72 1.82 11.30
N SER A 3 24.06 3.09 11.04
CA SER A 3 23.28 4.21 11.57
C SER A 3 21.81 4.04 11.14
N PRO A 4 20.82 4.37 12.00
CA PRO A 4 19.43 4.35 11.61
C PRO A 4 19.22 5.28 10.40
N ASP A 5 18.38 4.86 9.46
CA ASP A 5 18.03 5.70 8.32
C ASP A 5 17.25 6.92 8.83
N PRO A 6 17.51 8.16 8.38
CA PRO A 6 16.79 9.34 8.87
C PRO A 6 15.29 9.23 8.58
N SER A 7 14.45 9.57 9.57
CA SER A 7 12.99 9.64 9.43
C SER A 7 12.56 10.31 8.14
N CYS A 8 11.55 9.77 7.45
CA CYS A 8 10.96 10.46 6.29
C CYS A 8 9.95 11.54 6.69
N ARG A 9 9.61 11.64 7.98
CA ARG A 9 8.63 12.60 8.50
C ARG A 9 9.30 13.91 8.89
N ALA A 10 8.58 15.02 8.71
CA ALA A 10 8.99 16.34 9.18
C ALA A 10 8.92 16.50 10.71
N SER A 11 8.22 15.59 11.40
CA SER A 11 8.03 15.60 12.86
C SER A 11 8.56 14.33 13.49
N THR A 12 9.09 14.45 14.71
CA THR A 12 9.45 13.31 15.58
C THR A 12 8.37 13.01 16.63
N ALA A 13 7.30 13.80 16.68
CA ALA A 13 6.18 13.53 17.58
C ALA A 13 5.55 12.15 17.27
N PRO A 14 4.98 11.48 18.29
CA PRO A 14 4.28 10.21 18.08
C PRO A 14 3.20 10.33 16.99
N ILE A 15 3.08 9.29 16.18
CA ILE A 15 1.98 9.17 15.21
C ILE A 15 0.73 8.74 15.98
N GLU A 16 -0.37 9.46 15.82
CA GLU A 16 -1.66 9.03 16.34
C GLU A 16 -2.18 7.86 15.49
N VAL A 17 -2.39 6.69 16.09
CA VAL A 17 -2.95 5.53 15.38
C VAL A 17 -4.44 5.44 15.67
N ARG A 18 -5.24 5.29 14.62
CA ARG A 18 -6.70 5.11 14.72
C ARG A 18 -7.13 3.83 14.01
N GLU A 19 -7.64 2.88 14.77
CA GLU A 19 -8.26 1.66 14.26
C GLU A 19 -9.75 1.92 14.08
N LEU A 20 -10.23 1.91 12.83
CA LEU A 20 -11.60 2.33 12.50
C LEU A 20 -12.58 1.16 12.30
N GLY A 21 -12.07 -0.08 12.29
CA GLY A 21 -12.85 -1.24 11.88
C GLY A 21 -13.23 -1.15 10.39
N THR A 22 -14.47 -1.51 10.06
CA THR A 22 -14.99 -1.41 8.69
C THR A 22 -15.67 -0.06 8.46
N ILE A 23 -15.26 0.65 7.41
CA ILE A 23 -15.81 1.97 7.06
C ILE A 23 -16.02 2.09 5.55
N ASP A 24 -17.09 2.78 5.14
CA ASP A 24 -17.32 3.11 3.73
C ASP A 24 -16.14 3.88 3.12
N TYR A 25 -15.86 3.61 1.84
CA TYR A 25 -14.71 4.17 1.15
C TYR A 25 -14.75 5.70 1.06
N LEU A 26 -15.91 6.27 0.71
CA LEU A 26 -16.03 7.73 0.56
C LEU A 26 -15.94 8.43 1.92
N ALA A 27 -16.56 7.85 2.95
CA ALA A 27 -16.46 8.36 4.32
C ALA A 27 -15.00 8.36 4.83
N ALA A 28 -14.25 7.30 4.58
CA ALA A 28 -12.83 7.24 4.92
C ALA A 28 -12.00 8.23 4.09
N TRP A 29 -12.33 8.44 2.82
CA TRP A 29 -11.63 9.38 1.96
C TRP A 29 -11.85 10.84 2.40
N ASP A 30 -13.08 11.20 2.81
CA ASP A 30 -13.36 12.51 3.39
C ASP A 30 -12.60 12.72 4.71
N LEU A 31 -12.55 11.70 5.58
CA LEU A 31 -11.74 11.74 6.80
C LEU A 31 -10.25 11.94 6.49
N GLN A 32 -9.70 11.26 5.48
CA GLN A 32 -8.31 11.48 5.06
C GLN A 32 -8.07 12.94 4.65
N ARG A 33 -9.02 13.56 3.93
CA ARG A 33 -8.90 14.96 3.49
C ARG A 33 -8.91 15.93 4.65
N GLU A 34 -9.83 15.74 5.60
CA GLU A 34 -9.91 16.53 6.82
C GLU A 34 -8.60 16.46 7.62
N LEU A 35 -8.09 15.24 7.85
CA LEU A 35 -6.84 15.04 8.58
C LEU A 35 -5.63 15.64 7.84
N ALA A 36 -5.59 15.52 6.51
CA ALA A 36 -4.50 16.08 5.71
C ALA A 36 -4.51 17.61 5.75
N GLU A 37 -5.69 18.24 5.69
CA GLU A 37 -5.84 19.70 5.83
C GLU A 37 -5.40 20.17 7.21
N ALA A 38 -5.89 19.54 8.28
CA ALA A 38 -5.47 19.84 9.64
C ALA A 38 -3.95 19.66 9.84
N ARG A 39 -3.38 18.63 9.21
CA ARG A 39 -1.93 18.38 9.27
C ARG A 39 -1.11 19.42 8.51
N VAL A 40 -1.60 19.90 7.36
CA VAL A 40 -0.97 20.99 6.59
C VAL A 40 -0.93 22.27 7.41
N ASP A 41 -2.04 22.61 8.07
CA ASP A 41 -2.18 23.82 8.88
C ASP A 41 -1.47 23.71 10.23
N GLY A 42 -1.04 22.50 10.61
CA GLY A 42 -0.32 22.23 11.85
C GLY A 42 -1.21 22.14 13.08
N SER A 43 -2.53 22.07 12.91
CA SER A 43 -3.51 21.91 14.01
C SER A 43 -3.60 20.47 14.52
N LEU A 44 -3.15 19.50 13.73
CA LEU A 44 -3.08 18.08 14.09
C LEU A 44 -1.69 17.50 13.79
N GLY A 45 -1.28 16.49 14.57
CA GLY A 45 -0.07 15.71 14.35
C GLY A 45 -0.21 14.69 13.21
N ASP A 46 0.86 13.93 12.96
CA ASP A 46 0.82 12.84 11.98
C ASP A 46 -0.15 11.73 12.46
N THR A 47 -0.96 11.18 11.55
CA THR A 47 -1.96 10.14 11.87
C THR A 47 -1.77 8.91 10.99
N LEU A 48 -2.02 7.72 11.52
CA LEU A 48 -2.15 6.47 10.76
C LEU A 48 -3.53 5.88 10.99
N LEU A 49 -4.33 5.82 9.93
CA LEU A 49 -5.61 5.09 9.96
C LEU A 49 -5.37 3.63 9.58
N LEU A 50 -5.99 2.69 10.30
CA LEU A 50 -6.00 1.26 10.00
C LEU A 50 -7.44 0.77 10.00
N LEU A 51 -7.85 0.13 8.91
CA LEU A 51 -9.26 -0.17 8.65
C LEU A 51 -9.45 -1.27 7.61
N GLU A 52 -10.70 -1.66 7.42
CA GLU A 52 -11.19 -2.43 6.28
C GLU A 52 -12.26 -1.62 5.54
N HIS A 53 -12.46 -1.92 4.26
CA HIS A 53 -13.59 -1.39 3.49
C HIS A 53 -14.62 -2.49 3.20
N PRO A 54 -15.91 -2.15 3.04
CA PRO A 54 -16.82 -2.93 2.22
C PRO A 54 -16.25 -3.11 0.80
N PRO A 55 -16.69 -4.13 0.03
CA PRO A 55 -16.20 -4.36 -1.33
C PRO A 55 -16.31 -3.10 -2.21
N VAL A 56 -15.19 -2.67 -2.80
CA VAL A 56 -15.12 -1.48 -3.66
C VAL A 56 -13.93 -1.57 -4.61
N TYR A 57 -14.14 -1.19 -5.87
CA TYR A 57 -13.07 -0.90 -6.81
C TYR A 57 -12.69 0.57 -6.77
N THR A 58 -11.40 0.87 -6.77
CA THR A 58 -10.91 2.26 -6.81
C THR A 58 -10.02 2.47 -8.02
N CYS A 59 -10.39 3.44 -8.85
CA CYS A 59 -9.71 3.77 -10.10
C CYS A 59 -8.79 4.97 -9.87
N GLY A 60 -7.48 4.72 -9.74
CA GLY A 60 -6.48 5.79 -9.71
C GLY A 60 -6.39 6.53 -11.05
N ARG A 61 -5.70 7.68 -11.08
CA ARG A 61 -5.65 8.60 -12.23
C ARG A 61 -5.20 7.99 -13.57
N ARG A 62 -4.49 6.86 -13.54
CA ARG A 62 -3.94 6.20 -14.73
C ARG A 62 -4.77 5.00 -15.19
N THR A 63 -5.91 4.73 -14.55
CA THR A 63 -6.74 3.57 -14.87
C THR A 63 -7.31 3.68 -16.27
N GLU A 64 -7.07 2.67 -17.09
CA GLU A 64 -7.59 2.58 -18.45
C GLU A 64 -8.94 1.86 -18.47
N PRO A 65 -9.84 2.15 -19.44
CA PRO A 65 -11.18 1.54 -19.48
C PRO A 65 -11.17 0.01 -19.51
N GLU A 66 -10.18 -0.59 -20.17
CA GLU A 66 -10.02 -2.06 -20.27
C GLU A 66 -9.59 -2.73 -18.95
N GLU A 67 -9.11 -1.95 -17.99
CA GLU A 67 -8.67 -2.44 -16.68
C GLU A 67 -9.82 -2.49 -15.68
N ARG A 68 -10.92 -1.79 -15.97
CA ARG A 68 -12.10 -1.70 -15.13
C ARG A 68 -12.93 -3.00 -15.17
N PRO A 69 -13.70 -3.28 -14.10
CA PRO A 69 -14.67 -4.36 -14.14
C PRO A 69 -15.70 -4.12 -15.24
N GLN A 70 -16.05 -5.18 -15.95
CA GLN A 70 -16.98 -5.13 -17.09
C GLN A 70 -18.47 -5.29 -16.66
N GLY A 71 -18.72 -5.41 -15.35
CA GLY A 71 -20.05 -5.56 -14.76
C GLY A 71 -19.98 -5.86 -13.27
N GLY A 72 -21.12 -6.20 -12.67
CA GLY A 72 -21.26 -6.50 -11.24
C GLY A 72 -21.82 -5.35 -10.41
N ASP A 73 -22.18 -5.65 -9.16
CA ASP A 73 -22.80 -4.70 -8.23
C ASP A 73 -21.79 -3.99 -7.32
N THR A 74 -20.51 -4.37 -7.37
CA THR A 74 -19.45 -3.75 -6.58
C THR A 74 -19.22 -2.31 -7.02
N PRO A 75 -19.29 -1.31 -6.11
CA PRO A 75 -19.06 0.08 -6.45
C PRO A 75 -17.69 0.32 -7.10
N VAL A 76 -17.64 1.20 -8.11
CA VAL A 76 -16.42 1.63 -8.78
C VAL A 76 -16.25 3.12 -8.56
N VAL A 77 -15.19 3.53 -7.86
CA VAL A 77 -14.96 4.92 -7.46
C VAL A 77 -13.71 5.46 -8.15
N ASP A 78 -13.85 6.55 -8.89
CA ASP A 78 -12.72 7.30 -9.44
C ASP A 78 -12.07 8.16 -8.35
N VAL A 79 -10.76 7.99 -8.16
CA VAL A 79 -10.01 8.56 -7.04
C VAL A 79 -8.74 9.26 -7.49
N ASP A 80 -8.21 10.12 -6.63
CA ASP A 80 -7.10 11.01 -6.98
C ASP A 80 -5.70 10.46 -6.65
N ARG A 81 -5.59 9.22 -6.16
CA ARG A 81 -4.31 8.56 -5.88
C ARG A 81 -3.52 8.22 -7.14
N GLY A 82 -2.21 8.05 -6.95
CA GLY A 82 -1.36 7.36 -7.93
C GLY A 82 -1.78 5.90 -8.13
N GLY A 83 -1.18 5.25 -9.13
CA GLY A 83 -1.55 3.88 -9.52
C GLY A 83 -2.70 3.83 -10.51
N LYS A 84 -3.13 2.61 -10.81
CA LYS A 84 -4.28 2.28 -11.65
C LYS A 84 -5.40 1.70 -10.77
N ILE A 85 -6.25 0.83 -11.28
CA ILE A 85 -7.31 0.18 -10.52
C ILE A 85 -6.77 -0.79 -9.46
N THR A 86 -7.48 -0.87 -8.33
CA THR A 86 -7.35 -1.94 -7.31
C THR A 86 -8.71 -2.25 -6.71
N TRP A 87 -8.77 -3.26 -5.86
CA TRP A 87 -9.95 -3.64 -5.08
C TRP A 87 -9.65 -3.62 -3.58
N HIS A 88 -10.63 -3.18 -2.81
CA HIS A 88 -10.65 -3.30 -1.34
C HIS A 88 -11.91 -4.04 -0.90
N GLY A 89 -11.81 -4.74 0.23
CA GLY A 89 -12.94 -5.45 0.82
C GLY A 89 -12.57 -6.16 2.12
N PRO A 90 -13.51 -6.92 2.70
CA PRO A 90 -13.28 -7.68 3.91
C PRO A 90 -12.09 -8.63 3.80
N GLY A 91 -11.30 -8.71 4.87
CA GLY A 91 -10.08 -9.52 4.92
C GLY A 91 -8.84 -8.86 4.28
N GLN A 92 -8.95 -7.59 3.89
CA GLN A 92 -7.82 -6.77 3.44
C GLN A 92 -7.60 -5.63 4.45
N LEU A 93 -6.41 -5.60 5.07
CA LEU A 93 -6.04 -4.50 5.94
C LEU A 93 -5.61 -3.32 5.06
N VAL A 94 -6.27 -2.18 5.24
CA VAL A 94 -5.95 -0.91 4.59
C VAL A 94 -5.34 0.03 5.62
N GLY A 95 -4.25 0.70 5.23
CA GLY A 95 -3.59 1.69 6.05
C GLY A 95 -3.41 3.02 5.33
N TYR A 96 -3.81 4.11 5.97
CA TYR A 96 -3.64 5.48 5.46
C TYR A 96 -2.75 6.32 6.39
N PRO A 97 -1.43 6.36 6.14
CA PRO A 97 -0.55 7.30 6.82
C PRO A 97 -0.78 8.71 6.27
N ILE A 98 -1.30 9.59 7.12
CA ILE A 98 -1.48 11.03 6.88
C ILE A 98 -0.36 11.77 7.61
N VAL A 99 0.78 11.90 6.94
CA VAL A 99 2.02 12.41 7.53
C VAL A 99 2.63 13.52 6.70
N LYS A 100 3.24 14.51 7.34
CA LYS A 100 4.04 15.51 6.62
C LYS A 100 5.46 14.98 6.39
N LEU A 101 5.89 14.93 5.15
CA LEU A 101 7.23 14.48 4.78
C LEU A 101 8.28 15.56 5.05
N ALA A 102 9.50 15.12 5.39
CA ALA A 102 10.65 16.00 5.53
C ALA A 102 11.06 16.62 4.17
N GLU A 103 11.72 17.78 4.22
CA GLU A 103 12.28 18.42 3.04
C GLU A 103 13.78 18.10 2.88
N PRO A 104 14.29 17.92 1.64
CA PRO A 104 13.55 17.90 0.38
C PRO A 104 12.63 16.67 0.26
N LEU A 105 11.47 16.83 -0.40
CA LEU A 105 10.48 15.76 -0.51
C LEU A 105 11.03 14.55 -1.28
N ASP A 106 11.04 13.38 -0.64
CA ASP A 106 11.38 12.11 -1.27
C ASP A 106 10.21 11.11 -1.19
N VAL A 107 9.34 11.20 -2.20
CA VAL A 107 8.14 10.36 -2.31
C VAL A 107 8.52 8.90 -2.58
N VAL A 108 9.63 8.66 -3.28
CA VAL A 108 10.10 7.30 -3.60
C VAL A 108 10.57 6.62 -2.32
N GLN A 109 11.37 7.30 -1.50
CA GLN A 109 11.81 6.77 -0.20
C GLN A 109 10.62 6.50 0.72
N TYR A 110 9.61 7.38 0.77
CA TYR A 110 8.37 7.12 1.51
C TYR A 110 7.69 5.82 1.07
N VAL A 111 7.54 5.59 -0.23
CA VAL A 111 7.00 4.32 -0.75
C VAL A 111 7.89 3.14 -0.38
N ARG A 112 9.23 3.27 -0.45
CA ARG A 112 10.16 2.21 -0.06
C ARG A 112 10.07 1.85 1.42
N ARG A 113 9.76 2.83 2.29
CA ARG A 113 9.51 2.61 3.73
C ARG A 113 8.22 1.84 3.97
N LEU A 114 7.13 2.17 3.25
CA LEU A 114 5.90 1.37 3.32
C LEU A 114 6.12 -0.06 2.82
N GLU A 115 6.83 -0.25 1.69
CA GLU A 115 7.22 -1.58 1.24
C GLU A 115 8.06 -2.32 2.29
N GLN A 116 8.99 -1.64 2.96
CA GLN A 116 9.83 -2.25 3.99
C GLN A 116 9.02 -2.71 5.20
N ALA A 117 8.07 -1.89 5.65
CA ALA A 117 7.15 -2.24 6.74
C ALA A 117 6.36 -3.50 6.41
N LEU A 118 5.79 -3.56 5.21
CA LEU A 118 4.95 -4.67 4.78
C LEU A 118 5.76 -5.95 4.51
N ILE A 119 6.99 -5.82 3.99
CA ILE A 119 7.93 -6.95 3.90
C ILE A 119 8.25 -7.47 5.31
N HIS A 120 8.49 -6.58 6.28
CA HIS A 120 8.77 -6.98 7.66
C HIS A 120 7.59 -7.72 8.31
N VAL A 121 6.36 -7.26 8.07
CA VAL A 121 5.14 -7.98 8.49
C VAL A 121 5.09 -9.38 7.89
N CYS A 122 5.38 -9.52 6.60
CA CYS A 122 5.41 -10.82 5.93
C CYS A 122 6.50 -11.73 6.52
N ASP A 123 7.70 -11.21 6.77
CA ASP A 123 8.82 -11.94 7.39
C ASP A 123 8.43 -12.46 8.79
N GLN A 124 7.71 -11.66 9.59
CA GLN A 124 7.23 -12.07 10.93
C GLN A 124 6.23 -13.22 10.90
N LEU A 125 5.47 -13.35 9.79
CA LEU A 125 4.51 -14.42 9.57
C LEU A 125 5.11 -15.62 8.83
N GLY A 126 6.39 -15.54 8.41
CA GLY A 126 7.09 -16.59 7.68
C GLY A 126 6.86 -16.59 6.17
N VAL A 127 6.29 -15.50 5.60
CA VAL A 127 6.07 -15.36 4.15
C VAL A 127 7.23 -14.59 3.53
N ARG A 128 8.04 -15.26 2.71
CA ARG A 128 9.14 -14.61 2.00
C ARG A 128 8.60 -13.68 0.91
N THR A 129 8.91 -12.39 1.02
CA THR A 129 8.49 -11.37 0.05
C THR A 129 9.63 -10.43 -0.34
N GLY A 130 9.37 -9.57 -1.32
CA GLY A 130 10.30 -8.54 -1.75
C GLY A 130 9.65 -7.52 -2.68
N ARG A 131 10.51 -6.76 -3.37
CA ARG A 131 10.15 -5.69 -4.30
C ARG A 131 10.38 -6.16 -5.72
N VAL A 132 9.52 -5.74 -6.64
CA VAL A 132 9.76 -5.90 -8.08
C VAL A 132 10.03 -4.52 -8.68
N GLU A 133 11.13 -4.39 -9.41
CA GLU A 133 11.52 -3.13 -10.04
C GLU A 133 10.39 -2.59 -10.95
N GLY A 134 10.11 -1.29 -10.83
CA GLY A 134 9.02 -0.64 -11.57
C GLY A 134 7.60 -0.96 -11.11
N ARG A 135 7.42 -1.85 -10.11
CA ARG A 135 6.11 -2.30 -9.63
C ARG A 135 5.96 -2.10 -8.12
N SER A 136 5.43 -0.94 -7.72
CA SER A 136 5.20 -0.64 -6.30
C SER A 136 4.35 -1.69 -5.60
N GLY A 137 4.66 -1.94 -4.33
CA GLY A 137 4.00 -2.94 -3.49
C GLY A 137 4.92 -4.08 -3.09
N VAL A 138 4.36 -5.06 -2.39
CA VAL A 138 5.09 -6.22 -1.87
C VAL A 138 4.65 -7.48 -2.59
N TRP A 139 5.64 -8.26 -2.99
CA TRP A 139 5.48 -9.38 -3.91
C TRP A 139 6.02 -10.66 -3.30
N VAL A 140 5.31 -11.77 -3.49
CA VAL A 140 5.82 -13.12 -3.30
C VAL A 140 6.56 -13.51 -4.60
N PRO A 141 7.78 -14.06 -4.52
CA PRO A 141 8.51 -14.51 -5.70
C PRO A 141 7.77 -15.65 -6.40
N ALA A 142 8.07 -15.85 -7.69
CA ALA A 142 7.63 -17.03 -8.41
C ALA A 142 8.15 -18.31 -7.74
N ASP A 143 7.30 -19.32 -7.65
CA ASP A 143 7.56 -20.63 -7.06
C ASP A 143 6.75 -21.70 -7.80
N ASP A 144 6.63 -22.89 -7.21
CA ASP A 144 5.83 -24.01 -7.73
C ASP A 144 4.32 -23.69 -7.81
N ARG A 145 3.85 -22.66 -7.10
CA ARG A 145 2.45 -22.20 -7.13
C ARG A 145 2.19 -21.20 -8.26
N GLY A 146 3.21 -20.71 -8.96
CA GLY A 146 3.08 -19.90 -10.16
C GLY A 146 4.06 -18.74 -10.27
N VAL A 147 3.68 -17.75 -11.08
CA VAL A 147 4.43 -16.50 -11.28
C VAL A 147 4.50 -15.67 -9.99
N GLU A 148 5.32 -14.61 -10.01
CA GLU A 148 5.31 -13.63 -8.92
C GLU A 148 3.91 -13.06 -8.72
N ARG A 149 3.57 -12.79 -7.46
CA ARG A 149 2.21 -12.41 -7.08
C ARG A 149 2.21 -11.35 -5.98
N LYS A 150 1.34 -10.35 -6.13
CA LYS A 150 1.30 -9.20 -5.22
C LYS A 150 0.46 -9.53 -3.98
N VAL A 151 1.05 -9.39 -2.80
CA VAL A 151 0.33 -9.55 -1.51
C VAL A 151 -0.10 -8.21 -0.91
N ALA A 152 0.60 -7.13 -1.28
CA ALA A 152 0.26 -5.77 -0.84
C ALA A 152 0.44 -4.75 -1.96
N ALA A 153 -0.51 -3.83 -2.08
CA ALA A 153 -0.43 -2.71 -3.01
C ALA A 153 -0.20 -1.39 -2.25
N ILE A 154 0.40 -0.42 -2.96
CA ILE A 154 0.71 0.91 -2.42
C ILE A 154 0.32 1.93 -3.47
N GLY A 155 -0.60 2.82 -3.08
CA GLY A 155 -1.12 3.90 -3.90
C GLY A 155 -1.27 5.16 -3.06
N ILE A 156 -0.40 6.14 -3.30
CA ILE A 156 -0.30 7.35 -2.46
C ILE A 156 -0.49 8.61 -3.29
N ARG A 157 -0.81 9.69 -2.59
CA ARG A 157 -0.81 11.07 -3.09
C ARG A 157 -0.07 11.93 -2.08
N VAL A 158 0.74 12.87 -2.56
CA VAL A 158 1.34 13.91 -1.71
C VAL A 158 0.84 15.26 -2.17
N GLN A 159 0.32 16.06 -1.24
CA GLN A 159 -0.15 17.41 -1.51
C GLN A 159 0.30 18.33 -0.39
N ARG A 160 0.94 19.46 -0.74
CA ARG A 160 1.51 20.41 0.24
C ARG A 160 2.43 19.73 1.27
N GLY A 161 3.18 18.71 0.83
CA GLY A 161 4.10 17.92 1.65
C GLY A 161 3.42 16.88 2.58
N VAL A 162 2.09 16.79 2.60
CA VAL A 162 1.35 15.80 3.41
C VAL A 162 0.87 14.65 2.54
N THR A 163 1.01 13.43 3.06
CA THR A 163 0.59 12.20 2.40
C THR A 163 -0.91 11.95 2.61
N MET A 164 -1.52 11.35 1.59
CA MET A 164 -2.84 10.73 1.60
C MET A 164 -2.72 9.43 0.82
N HIS A 165 -3.73 8.57 0.90
CA HIS A 165 -3.55 7.26 0.29
C HIS A 165 -2.88 6.33 1.29
N GLY A 166 -2.34 5.23 0.78
CA GLY A 166 -1.46 4.42 1.59
C GLY A 166 -1.24 3.08 0.97
N PHE A 167 -1.55 2.05 1.74
CA PHE A 167 -1.34 0.67 1.36
C PHE A 167 -2.56 -0.19 1.67
N GLU A 168 -2.60 -1.34 1.01
CA GLU A 168 -3.44 -2.46 1.37
C GLU A 168 -2.59 -3.73 1.46
N ILE A 169 -2.91 -4.64 2.39
CA ILE A 169 -2.33 -5.98 2.47
C ILE A 169 -3.43 -7.03 2.59
N ASN A 170 -3.39 -7.99 1.67
CA ASN A 170 -4.38 -9.07 1.59
C ASN A 170 -4.11 -10.07 2.72
N CYS A 171 -4.96 -10.09 3.75
CA CYS A 171 -4.84 -10.99 4.89
C CYS A 171 -5.55 -12.31 4.56
N ASN A 172 -6.86 -12.34 4.71
CA ASN A 172 -7.75 -13.44 4.33
C ASN A 172 -8.84 -13.01 3.33
N ALA A 173 -8.59 -11.91 2.61
CA ALA A 173 -9.46 -11.42 1.55
C ALA A 173 -9.72 -12.50 0.49
N ASP A 174 -10.97 -12.54 0.01
CA ASP A 174 -11.34 -13.27 -1.19
C ASP A 174 -10.70 -12.59 -2.41
N LEU A 175 -9.88 -13.35 -3.13
CA LEU A 175 -9.13 -12.83 -4.27
C LEU A 175 -9.95 -12.83 -5.57
N ALA A 176 -11.14 -13.44 -5.60
CA ALA A 176 -11.97 -13.53 -6.81
C ALA A 176 -12.32 -12.15 -7.38
N ALA A 177 -12.46 -11.12 -6.53
CA ALA A 177 -12.72 -9.76 -7.00
C ALA A 177 -11.59 -9.19 -7.87
N PHE A 178 -10.36 -9.71 -7.77
CA PHE A 178 -9.26 -9.30 -8.64
C PHE A 178 -9.35 -9.89 -10.04
N ASP A 179 -10.11 -10.96 -10.24
CA ASP A 179 -10.29 -11.61 -11.56
C ASP A 179 -11.13 -10.76 -12.52
N ASP A 180 -11.94 -9.85 -11.98
CA ASP A 180 -12.79 -8.93 -12.76
C ASP A 180 -12.03 -7.69 -13.27
N ILE A 181 -10.76 -7.51 -12.88
CA ILE A 181 -9.97 -6.31 -13.20
C ILE A 181 -8.59 -6.67 -13.75
N ILE A 182 -7.87 -5.65 -14.25
CA ILE A 182 -6.44 -5.75 -14.50
C ILE A 182 -5.73 -4.97 -13.38
N PRO A 183 -5.41 -5.61 -12.25
CA PRO A 183 -4.95 -4.91 -11.06
C PRO A 183 -3.62 -4.21 -11.33
N CYS A 184 -3.55 -2.93 -10.98
CA CYS A 184 -2.41 -2.07 -11.28
C CYS A 184 -2.00 -2.01 -12.78
N GLY A 185 -2.83 -2.48 -13.72
CA GLY A 185 -2.49 -2.62 -15.14
C GLY A 185 -1.49 -3.76 -15.44
N ILE A 186 -1.31 -4.70 -14.51
CA ILE A 186 -0.34 -5.80 -14.61
C ILE A 186 -1.07 -7.07 -15.03
N ARG A 187 -0.71 -7.60 -16.21
CA ARG A 187 -1.33 -8.80 -16.80
C ARG A 187 -0.50 -10.07 -16.60
N ASP A 188 0.78 -9.92 -16.27
CA ASP A 188 1.78 -10.99 -16.24
C ASP A 188 2.19 -11.39 -14.81
N ALA A 189 1.33 -11.13 -13.82
CA ALA A 189 1.58 -11.47 -12.41
C ALA A 189 0.28 -11.80 -11.67
N GLY A 190 0.38 -12.56 -10.59
CA GLY A 190 -0.77 -12.93 -9.76
C GLY A 190 -1.07 -11.93 -8.64
N VAL A 191 -2.13 -12.23 -7.90
CA VAL A 191 -2.45 -11.64 -6.60
C VAL A 191 -2.39 -12.73 -5.53
N ALA A 192 -1.88 -12.38 -4.35
CA ALA A 192 -1.74 -13.27 -3.21
C ALA A 192 -2.46 -12.70 -1.98
N SER A 193 -2.74 -13.57 -1.01
CA SER A 193 -3.12 -13.23 0.35
C SER A 193 -2.25 -14.00 1.33
N LEU A 194 -2.01 -13.45 2.51
CA LEU A 194 -1.23 -14.11 3.56
C LEU A 194 -1.81 -15.50 3.89
N SER A 195 -3.14 -15.61 3.89
CA SER A 195 -3.83 -16.88 4.15
C SER A 195 -3.55 -17.94 3.09
N ARG A 196 -3.56 -17.57 1.80
CA ARG A 196 -3.21 -18.47 0.70
C ARG A 196 -1.74 -18.87 0.73
N GLU A 197 -0.86 -17.97 1.13
CA GLU A 197 0.58 -18.26 1.20
C GLU A 197 0.96 -19.21 2.34
N LEU A 198 0.23 -19.14 3.46
CA LEU A 198 0.49 -19.90 4.68
C LEU A 198 -0.42 -21.13 4.88
N ASP A 199 -1.38 -21.35 3.99
CA ASP A 199 -2.38 -22.43 4.07
C ASP A 199 -3.12 -22.47 5.42
N ARG A 200 -3.45 -21.27 5.94
CA ARG A 200 -4.25 -21.08 7.15
C ARG A 200 -4.97 -19.75 7.10
N ASP A 201 -6.00 -19.58 7.92
CA ASP A 201 -6.64 -18.27 8.07
C ASP A 201 -5.69 -17.30 8.78
N VAL A 202 -5.38 -16.19 8.12
CA VAL A 202 -4.56 -15.07 8.61
C VAL A 202 -5.43 -13.82 8.52
N THR A 203 -6.05 -13.46 9.63
CA THR A 203 -7.08 -12.40 9.66
C THR A 203 -6.46 -11.00 9.72
N VAL A 204 -7.26 -9.98 9.38
CA VAL A 204 -6.89 -8.57 9.60
C VAL A 204 -6.51 -8.31 11.06
N ALA A 205 -7.22 -8.91 12.01
CA ALA A 205 -6.93 -8.75 13.44
C ALA A 205 -5.54 -9.30 13.85
N GLU A 206 -5.05 -10.35 13.19
CA GLU A 206 -3.69 -10.87 13.40
C GLU A 206 -2.62 -9.92 12.84
N VAL A 207 -2.89 -9.35 11.66
CA VAL A 207 -1.93 -8.55 10.88
C VAL A 207 -1.86 -7.11 11.37
N LEU A 208 -2.98 -6.52 11.80
CA LEU A 208 -3.10 -5.13 12.23
C LEU A 208 -2.01 -4.70 13.22
N PRO A 209 -1.79 -5.37 14.37
CA PRO A 209 -0.78 -4.93 15.32
C PRO A 209 0.65 -5.05 14.78
N LEU A 210 0.92 -5.97 13.84
CA LEU A 210 2.22 -6.09 13.17
C LEU A 210 2.42 -4.91 12.20
N ALA A 211 1.42 -4.62 11.37
CA ALA A 211 1.45 -3.52 10.42
C ALA A 211 1.55 -2.16 11.10
N GLN A 212 0.80 -1.93 12.18
CA GLN A 212 0.89 -0.71 12.98
C GLN A 212 2.32 -0.42 13.42
N ARG A 213 2.97 -1.39 14.08
CA ARG A 213 4.35 -1.22 14.57
C ARG A 213 5.32 -1.02 13.41
N ALA A 214 5.28 -1.91 12.41
CA ALA A 214 6.21 -1.87 11.30
C ALA A 214 6.11 -0.56 10.49
N VAL A 215 4.89 -0.03 10.28
CA VAL A 215 4.69 1.24 9.56
C VAL A 215 5.22 2.41 10.39
N VAL A 216 4.91 2.48 11.69
CA VAL A 216 5.43 3.55 12.55
C VAL A 216 6.96 3.54 12.58
N ASP A 217 7.56 2.36 12.81
CA ASP A 217 9.01 2.18 12.85
C ASP A 217 9.66 2.55 11.50
N ALA A 218 9.05 2.12 10.38
CA ALA A 218 9.53 2.45 9.04
C ALA A 218 9.46 3.95 8.74
N LEU A 219 8.41 4.65 9.18
CA LEU A 219 8.29 6.09 8.96
C LEU A 219 9.24 6.90 9.85
N ASN A 220 9.55 6.40 11.05
CA ASN A 220 10.51 7.01 11.97
C ASN A 220 11.96 6.76 11.60
N GLY A 221 12.24 5.72 10.80
CA GLY A 221 13.62 5.31 10.52
C GLY A 221 14.17 4.23 11.46
N ASP A 222 13.34 3.73 12.35
CA ASP A 222 13.68 2.68 13.32
C ASP A 222 13.73 1.29 12.65
N LEU A 223 12.99 1.11 11.55
CA LEU A 223 13.11 -0.06 10.68
C LEU A 223 13.99 0.28 9.46
N PRO A 224 15.20 -0.30 9.35
CA PRO A 224 16.13 0.03 8.28
C PRO A 224 15.63 -0.45 6.92
N LEU A 225 15.91 0.34 5.88
CA LEU A 225 15.69 -0.08 4.51
C LEU A 225 16.68 -1.19 4.14
N THR A 226 16.16 -2.29 3.62
CA THR A 226 16.98 -3.41 3.13
C THR A 226 16.73 -3.62 1.65
N ASP A 227 17.78 -3.95 0.90
CA ASP A 227 17.59 -4.40 -0.48
C ASP A 227 16.94 -5.79 -0.46
N ARG A 228 15.73 -5.85 -1.02
CA ARG A 228 14.89 -7.05 -1.12
C ARG A 228 14.32 -7.15 -2.52
N THR A 229 15.10 -6.77 -3.53
CA THR A 229 14.69 -6.86 -4.93
C THR A 229 14.59 -8.32 -5.35
N LEU A 230 13.44 -8.72 -5.89
CA LEU A 230 13.21 -10.06 -6.42
C LEU A 230 13.75 -10.14 -7.85
N VAL A 231 14.51 -11.20 -8.13
CA VAL A 231 14.96 -11.51 -9.49
C VAL A 231 13.79 -12.10 -10.27
N ARG A 232 13.39 -11.47 -11.37
CA ARG A 232 12.39 -12.02 -12.29
C ARG A 232 13.04 -13.04 -13.22
N SER A 233 12.50 -14.24 -13.29
CA SER A 233 13.07 -15.34 -14.09
C SER A 233 12.82 -15.22 -15.60
N GLN A 234 12.06 -14.22 -16.08
CA GLN A 234 11.94 -13.85 -17.50
C GLN A 234 11.61 -12.33 -17.66
N PRO A 235 12.20 -11.59 -18.63
CA PRO A 235 11.72 -10.27 -19.05
C PRO A 235 10.64 -10.46 -20.15
N VAL A 236 9.56 -9.66 -20.31
CA VAL A 236 9.49 -8.24 -20.71
C VAL A 236 8.04 -7.76 -20.60
N ALA A 237 7.82 -6.56 -20.04
CA ALA A 237 6.93 -5.55 -20.60
C ALA A 237 7.38 -4.17 -20.09
N ALA A 238 7.50 -3.19 -20.99
CA ALA A 238 8.10 -1.89 -20.74
C ALA A 238 7.35 -1.13 -19.62
N GLY A 239 8.03 -0.96 -18.49
CA GLY A 239 7.56 -0.14 -17.38
C GLY A 239 7.52 1.33 -17.76
N VAL A 240 6.42 1.98 -17.37
CA VAL A 240 6.20 3.42 -17.43
C VAL A 240 7.43 4.16 -16.87
N THR A 241 8.13 4.89 -17.73
CA THR A 241 9.17 5.84 -17.34
C THR A 241 8.53 6.94 -16.50
N PHE A 242 8.99 7.14 -15.26
CA PHE A 242 8.69 8.36 -14.52
C PHE A 242 9.43 9.51 -15.20
N ALA A 243 8.76 10.20 -16.12
CA ALA A 243 9.21 11.50 -16.59
C ALA A 243 8.94 12.52 -15.48
N VAL A 244 10.00 12.92 -14.79
CA VAL A 244 10.01 14.13 -13.98
C VAL A 244 9.97 15.30 -14.95
N GLN A 245 8.81 15.94 -15.11
CA GLN A 245 8.76 17.25 -15.76
C GLN A 245 9.21 18.30 -14.75
N THR A 246 10.46 18.72 -14.86
CA THR A 246 10.92 20.03 -14.39
C THR A 246 10.66 21.05 -15.50
N GLY A 247 9.76 22.00 -15.24
CA GLY A 247 9.42 23.11 -16.12
C GLY A 247 8.25 23.89 -15.57
#